data_AF-A0A848TN71-F1
#
_entry.id   AF-A0A848TN71-F1
#
_cell.length_a   1.000
_cell.length_b   1.000
_cell.length_c   1.000
_cell.angle_alpha   90.00
_cell.angle_beta   90.00
_cell.angle_gamma   90.00
#
_symmetry.space_group_name_H-M   'P 1'
#
loop_
_entity.id
_entity.type
_entity.pdbx_description
1 polymer ?
#
loop_
_entity_poly.entity_id
_entity_poly.type
_entity_poly.pdbx_seq_one_letter_code
_entity_poly.pdbx_strand_id
1 'polypeptide(L)'
;RRFRRQGAYVAWIFFMLFAMSIALVTMGLTLVSGIDFESAIILTIATLSTTGPLTEVAGDAPVNLAALNDAAKGILSAAMVLGRLETLAIIALLNPEFWR
;
A
#
# COMPACT_ATOMS: atom_id res chain seq x y z
N ARG A 1 2.25 -23.81 23.95
CA ARG A 1 1.72 -24.26 22.63
C ARG A 1 0.52 -23.44 22.11
N ARG A 2 -0.32 -22.78 22.94
CA ARG A 2 -1.48 -21.96 22.47
C ARG A 2 -1.14 -20.61 21.82
N PHE A 3 -0.01 -19.97 22.17
CA PHE A 3 0.37 -18.65 21.62
C PHE A 3 0.75 -18.64 20.12
N ARG A 4 1.20 -19.77 19.55
CA ARG A 4 1.63 -19.85 18.14
C ARG A 4 0.48 -19.78 17.12
N ARG A 5 -0.74 -20.17 17.50
CA ARG A 5 -1.91 -20.16 16.61
C ARG A 5 -2.49 -18.75 16.43
N GLN A 6 -2.41 -17.91 17.47
CA GLN A 6 -2.95 -16.55 17.44
C GLN A 6 -2.08 -15.64 16.55
N GLY A 7 -0.76 -15.73 16.67
CA GLY A 7 0.16 -14.96 15.82
C GLY A 7 0.06 -15.30 14.32
N ALA A 8 -0.12 -16.59 13.98
CA ALA A 8 -0.30 -17.00 12.59
C ALA A 8 -1.59 -16.45 11.97
N TYR A 9 -2.68 -16.39 12.74
CA TYR A 9 -3.95 -15.84 12.28
C TYR A 9 -3.86 -14.32 12.04
N VAL A 10 -3.21 -13.59 12.95
CA VAL A 10 -2.98 -12.14 12.80
C VAL A 10 -2.08 -11.84 11.60
N ALA A 11 -0.98 -12.60 11.43
CA ALA A 11 -0.11 -12.45 10.27
C ALA A 11 -0.83 -12.75 8.95
N TRP A 12 -1.75 -13.72 8.94
CA TRP A 12 -2.57 -14.03 7.77
C TRP A 12 -3.53 -12.89 7.41
N ILE A 13 -4.21 -12.32 8.40
CA ILE A 13 -5.10 -11.16 8.19
C ILE A 13 -4.29 -9.96 7.68
N PHE A 14 -3.14 -9.69 8.30
CA PHE A 14 -2.23 -8.63 7.85
C PHE A 14 -1.84 -8.82 6.38
N PHE A 15 -1.42 -10.03 6.01
CA PHE A 15 -1.04 -10.35 4.65
C PHE A 15 -2.20 -10.16 3.66
N MET A 16 -3.41 -10.60 4.03
CA MET A 16 -4.59 -10.46 3.18
C MET A 16 -5.00 -8.99 2.99
N LEU A 17 -4.96 -8.18 4.06
CA LEU A 17 -5.25 -6.75 3.99
C LEU A 17 -4.19 -6.02 3.15
N PHE A 18 -2.91 -6.33 3.34
CA PHE A 18 -1.81 -5.78 2.56
C PHE A 18 -1.98 -6.08 1.06
N ALA A 19 -2.27 -7.34 0.72
CA ALA A 19 -2.53 -7.74 -0.65
C ALA A 19 -3.75 -7.02 -1.25
N MET A 20 -4.82 -6.82 -0.46
CA MET A 20 -5.99 -6.08 -0.88
C MET A 20 -5.69 -4.59 -1.11
N SER A 21 -4.86 -3.97 -0.26
CA SER A 21 -4.38 -2.60 -0.43
C SER A 21 -3.57 -2.45 -1.73
N ILE A 22 -2.68 -3.39 -2.04
CA ILE A 22 -1.95 -3.40 -3.32
C ILE A 22 -2.93 -3.45 -4.49
N ALA A 23 -3.91 -4.35 -4.45
CA ALA A 23 -4.87 -4.50 -5.53
C ALA A 23 -5.70 -3.21 -5.74
N LEU A 24 -6.19 -2.60 -4.65
CA LEU A 24 -6.99 -1.38 -4.70
C LEU A 24 -6.21 -0.18 -5.24
N VAL A 25 -4.99 0.04 -4.76
CA VAL A 25 -4.17 1.18 -5.19
C VAL A 25 -3.73 1.00 -6.65
N THR A 26 -3.31 -0.21 -7.04
CA THR A 26 -2.95 -0.51 -8.45
C THR A 26 -4.13 -0.28 -9.38
N MET A 27 -5.30 -0.82 -9.04
CA MET A 27 -6.52 -0.66 -9.84
C MET A 27 -6.95 0.81 -9.91
N GLY A 28 -6.85 1.56 -8.81
CA GLY A 28 -7.13 2.99 -8.77
C GLY A 28 -6.20 3.79 -9.69
N LEU A 29 -4.90 3.49 -9.69
CA LEU A 29 -3.93 4.16 -10.56
C LEU A 29 -4.18 3.86 -12.05
N THR A 30 -4.39 2.60 -12.41
CA THR A 30 -4.65 2.21 -13.81
C THR A 30 -5.97 2.80 -14.32
N LEU A 31 -7.05 2.76 -13.54
CA LEU A 31 -8.36 3.24 -13.98
C LEU A 31 -8.49 4.77 -14.00
N VAL A 32 -7.94 5.45 -12.99
CA VAL A 32 -8.11 6.91 -12.84
C VAL A 32 -7.04 7.70 -13.61
N SER A 33 -5.83 7.15 -13.70
CA SER A 33 -4.67 7.87 -14.25
C SER A 33 -4.25 7.35 -15.62
N GLY A 34 -4.79 6.21 -16.07
CA GLY A 34 -4.41 5.58 -17.34
C GLY A 34 -2.95 5.13 -17.39
N ILE A 35 -2.31 4.97 -16.22
CA ILE A 35 -0.92 4.53 -16.12
C ILE A 35 -0.86 3.04 -16.44
N ASP A 36 0.18 2.64 -17.16
CA ASP A 36 0.41 1.24 -17.50
C ASP A 36 0.45 0.36 -16.23
N PHE A 37 -0.05 -0.87 -16.35
CA PHE A 37 -0.18 -1.80 -15.23
C PHE A 37 1.16 -2.07 -14.54
N GLU A 38 2.25 -2.17 -15.30
CA GLU A 38 3.60 -2.39 -14.76
C GLU A 38 4.02 -1.21 -13.86
N SER A 39 3.89 0.01 -14.39
CA SER A 39 4.20 1.24 -13.66
C SER A 39 3.29 1.43 -12.43
N ALA A 40 2.01 1.08 -12.54
CA ALA A 40 1.04 1.18 -11.45
C ALA A 40 1.40 0.23 -10.28
N ILE A 41 1.83 -1.00 -10.56
CA ILE A 41 2.30 -1.94 -9.54
C ILE A 41 3.55 -1.40 -8.85
N ILE A 42 4.53 -0.93 -9.63
CA ILE A 42 5.79 -0.38 -9.10
C ILE A 42 5.51 0.78 -8.14
N LEU A 43 4.69 1.74 -8.58
CA LEU A 43 4.29 2.90 -7.77
C LEU A 43 3.52 2.47 -6.51
N THR A 44 2.65 1.49 -6.61
CA THR A 44 1.88 0.96 -5.48
C THR A 44 2.79 0.34 -4.43
N ILE A 45 3.74 -0.51 -4.84
CA ILE A 45 4.69 -1.15 -3.94
C ILE A 45 5.61 -0.09 -3.30
N ALA A 46 6.09 0.88 -4.09
CA ALA A 46 6.93 1.98 -3.63
C ALA A 46 6.21 2.82 -2.55
N THR A 47 4.94 3.17 -2.78
CA THR A 47 4.15 4.00 -1.86
C THR A 47 3.71 3.26 -0.61
N LEU A 48 3.21 2.02 -0.73
CA LEU A 48 2.83 1.21 0.42
C LEU A 48 4.02 0.85 1.31
N SER A 49 5.19 0.59 0.70
CA SER A 49 6.42 0.34 1.47
C SER A 49 7.07 1.64 1.97
N THR A 50 6.54 2.81 1.62
CA THR A 50 7.13 4.13 1.87
C THR A 50 8.56 4.29 1.31
N THR A 51 8.89 3.51 0.28
CA THR A 51 10.19 3.52 -0.40
C THR A 51 10.10 4.39 -1.64
N GLY A 52 10.09 5.71 -1.45
CA GLY A 52 10.04 6.70 -2.52
C GLY A 52 11.08 6.51 -3.64
N PRO A 53 12.36 6.20 -3.36
CA PRO A 53 13.39 6.02 -4.40
C PRO A 53 13.12 4.85 -5.35
N LEU A 54 12.22 3.93 -4.99
CA LEU A 54 11.90 2.77 -5.81
C LEU A 54 11.22 3.17 -7.13
N THR A 55 10.59 4.35 -7.19
CA THR A 55 10.00 4.89 -8.43
C THR A 55 11.04 5.29 -9.47
N GLU A 56 12.30 5.50 -9.06
CA GLU A 56 13.42 5.86 -9.94
C GLU A 56 14.22 4.65 -10.42
N VAL A 57 14.09 3.50 -9.74
CA VAL A 57 14.96 2.32 -9.93
C VAL A 57 14.21 1.11 -10.50
N ALA A 58 12.90 0.99 -10.26
CA ALA A 58 12.18 -0.26 -10.51
C ALA A 58 11.59 -0.41 -11.93
N GLY A 59 11.60 0.64 -12.77
CA GLY A 59 11.11 0.59 -14.15
C GLY A 59 12.22 0.88 -15.19
N ASP A 60 11.95 0.55 -16.46
CA ASP A 60 12.86 0.78 -17.60
C ASP A 60 13.15 2.28 -17.85
N ALA A 61 12.24 3.16 -17.41
CA ALA A 61 12.42 4.61 -17.34
C ALA A 61 11.92 5.16 -15.99
N PRO A 62 12.57 6.18 -15.43
CA PRO A 62 12.13 6.81 -14.18
C PRO A 62 10.71 7.38 -14.36
N VAL A 63 9.79 6.95 -13.50
CA VAL A 63 8.40 7.43 -13.56
C VAL A 63 8.39 8.88 -13.08
N ASN A 64 8.14 9.81 -14.01
CA ASN A 64 8.12 11.23 -13.69
C ASN A 64 6.87 11.58 -12.88
N LEU A 65 7.01 11.56 -11.56
CA LEU A 65 5.98 11.93 -10.59
C LEU A 65 5.41 13.35 -10.81
N ALA A 66 6.19 14.26 -11.40
CA ALA A 66 5.73 15.62 -11.68
C ALA A 66 4.73 15.66 -12.85
N ALA A 67 4.90 14.77 -13.84
CA ALA A 67 4.02 14.63 -15.00
C ALA A 67 2.75 13.81 -14.71
N LEU A 68 2.62 13.23 -13.50
CA LEU A 68 1.43 12.50 -13.10
C LEU A 68 0.23 13.43 -12.89
N ASN A 69 -0.96 12.94 -13.25
CA ASN A 69 -2.23 13.63 -13.03
C ASN A 69 -2.47 13.90 -11.53
N ASP A 70 -3.18 14.98 -11.19
CA ASP A 70 -3.39 15.38 -9.79
C ASP A 70 -4.17 14.32 -9.00
N ALA A 71 -5.09 13.61 -9.66
CA ALA A 71 -5.80 12.47 -9.07
C ALA A 71 -4.85 11.31 -8.69
N ALA A 72 -3.84 11.03 -9.54
CA ALA A 72 -2.84 10.01 -9.29
C ALA A 72 -2.00 10.35 -8.05
N LYS A 73 -1.57 11.61 -7.95
CA LYS A 73 -0.81 12.13 -6.80
C LYS A 73 -1.61 12.02 -5.50
N GLY A 74 -2.93 12.29 -5.56
CA GLY A 74 -3.83 12.10 -4.43
C GLY A 74 -3.89 10.64 -3.95
N ILE A 75 -4.04 9.70 -4.88
CA ILE A 75 -4.05 8.25 -4.57
C ILE A 75 -2.72 7.80 -3.98
N LEU A 76 -1.59 8.19 -4.59
CA LEU A 76 -0.25 7.84 -4.09
C LEU A 76 0.03 8.42 -2.70
N SER A 77 -0.43 9.65 -2.42
CA SER A 77 -0.29 10.28 -1.11
C SER A 77 -1.10 9.53 -0.04
N ALA A 78 -2.34 9.15 -0.36
CA ALA A 78 -3.16 8.32 0.52
C ALA A 78 -2.52 6.94 0.75
N ALA A 79 -1.95 6.33 -0.30
CA ALA A 79 -1.25 5.05 -0.20
C ALA A 79 0.01 5.13 0.69
N MET A 80 0.78 6.23 0.63
CA MET A 80 1.92 6.45 1.54
C MET A 80 1.50 6.59 3.01
N VAL A 81 0.40 7.32 3.27
CA VAL A 81 -0.15 7.45 4.62
C VAL A 81 -0.63 6.08 5.12
N LEU A 82 -1.36 5.34 4.28
CA LEU A 82 -1.83 4.00 4.61
C LEU A 82 -0.67 3.06 4.91
N GLY A 83 0.34 2.99 4.03
CA GLY A 83 1.56 2.20 4.22
C GLY A 83 2.30 2.54 5.52
N ARG A 84 2.31 3.81 5.92
CA ARG A 84 2.87 4.24 7.20
C ARG A 84 2.00 3.87 8.41
N LEU A 85 0.69 3.76 8.24
CA LEU A 85 -0.28 3.44 9.29
C LEU A 85 -0.48 1.94 9.52
N GLU A 86 -0.10 1.06 8.58
CA GLU A 86 -0.49 -0.36 8.62
C GLU A 86 -0.04 -1.13 9.86
N THR A 87 1.03 -0.74 10.55
CA THR A 87 1.39 -1.37 11.84
C THR A 87 0.52 -0.88 13.00
N LEU A 88 0.21 0.41 13.07
CA LEU A 88 -0.58 1.02 14.16
C LEU A 88 -2.09 0.76 13.99
N ALA A 89 -2.59 0.83 12.75
CA ALA A 89 -4.01 0.60 12.42
C ALA A 89 -4.40 -0.86 12.66
N ILE A 90 -3.54 -1.81 12.33
CA ILE A 90 -3.83 -3.24 12.53
C ILE A 90 -3.74 -3.60 14.03
N ILE A 91 -2.80 -3.04 14.80
CA ILE A 91 -2.76 -3.21 16.26
C ILE A 91 -4.00 -2.59 16.94
N ALA A 92 -4.45 -1.41 16.48
CA ALA A 92 -5.62 -0.73 17.05
C ALA A 92 -6.96 -1.39 16.69
N LEU A 93 -7.09 -1.97 15.50
CA LEU A 93 -8.33 -2.59 15.02
C LEU A 93 -8.55 -4.01 15.57
N LEU A 94 -7.46 -4.72 15.89
CA LEU A 94 -7.50 -6.06 16.52
C LEU A 94 -7.65 -6.02 18.04
N ASN A 95 -7.45 -4.85 18.68
CA ASN A 95 -7.58 -4.72 20.12
C ASN A 95 -8.84 -3.93 20.50
N PRO A 96 -9.99 -4.61 20.74
CA PRO A 96 -11.23 -3.95 21.12
C PRO A 96 -11.15 -3.22 22.48
N GLU A 97 -10.08 -3.41 23.26
CA GLU A 97 -9.83 -2.59 24.47
C GLU A 97 -9.47 -1.13 24.16
N PHE A 98 -8.99 -0.81 22.95
CA PHE A 98 -8.74 0.58 22.54
C PHE A 98 -10.01 1.32 22.04
N TRP A 99 -11.12 0.60 21.88
CA TRP A 99 -12.42 1.16 21.44
C TRP A 99 -13.35 1.50 22.61
N ARG A 100 -12.89 1.34 23.86
CA ARG A 100 -13.53 1.91 25.05
C ARG A 100 -12.78 3.17 25.45
#